data_AF-A0A7X3YT52-F1
#
_entry.id   AF-A0A7X3YT52-F1
#
_cell.length_a   1.000
_cell.length_b   1.000
_cell.length_c   1.000
_cell.angle_alpha   90.00
_cell.angle_beta   90.00
_cell.angle_gamma   90.00
#
_symmetry.space_group_name_H-M   'P 1'
#
loop_
_entity.id
_entity.type
_entity.pdbx_description
1 polymer ?
#
loop_
_entity_poly.entity_id
_entity_poly.type
_entity_poly.pdbx_seq_one_letter_code
_entity_poly.pdbx_strand_id
1 'polypeptide(L)' 'MICIKAEIPQEVCDIDDELKAIYHGQETVCIWVFRTREDRNRFMDETVGMLKNEREKYFESFYS' A
#
# COMPACT_ATOMS: atom_id res chain seq x y z
N MET A 1 2.08 -1.88 16.88
CA MET A 1 1.62 -0.58 16.37
C MET A 1 2.74 0.43 16.58
N ILE A 2 3.30 0.96 15.49
CA ILE A 2 4.25 2.07 15.52
C ILE A 2 3.51 3.28 14.97
N CYS A 3 3.54 4.40 15.69
CA CYS A 3 2.84 5.62 15.28
C CYS A 3 3.87 6.71 14.99
N ILE A 4 3.83 7.25 13.77
CA ILE A 4 4.61 8.41 13.35
C ILE A 4 3.61 9.55 13.19
N LYS A 5 3.85 10.68 13.86
CA LYS A 5 3.00 11.86 13.70
C LYS A 5 3.19 12.42 12.30
N ALA A 6 2.11 12.51 11.53
CA ALA A 6 2.09 13.05 10.18
C ALA A 6 0.77 13.79 9.94
N GLU A 7 0.77 14.73 8.99
CA GLU A 7 -0.45 15.32 8.45
C GLU A 7 -0.93 14.40 7.31
N ILE A 8 -2.02 13.67 7.55
CA ILE A 8 -2.58 12.70 6.59
C ILE A 8 -3.79 13.35 5.91
N PRO A 9 -3.86 13.40 4.56
CA PRO A 9 -5.02 13.92 3.84
C PRO A 9 -6.31 13.18 4.21
N GLN A 10 -7.44 13.90 4.31
CA GLN A 10 -8.72 13.31 4.69
C GLN A 10 -9.16 12.20 3.72
N GLU A 11 -8.92 12.38 2.42
CA GLU A 11 -9.22 11.37 1.39
C GLU A 11 -8.51 10.03 1.63
N VAL A 12 -7.33 10.04 2.26
CA VAL A 12 -6.61 8.82 2.64
C VAL A 12 -7.23 8.20 3.90
N CYS A 13 -7.64 9.03 4.85
CA CYS A 13 -8.33 8.60 6.07
C CYS A 13 -9.69 7.95 5.77
N ASP A 14 -10.39 8.40 4.72
CA ASP A 14 -11.72 7.94 4.35
C ASP A 14 -11.72 6.57 3.66
N ILE A 15 -10.58 6.12 3.15
CA ILE A 15 -10.43 4.77 2.56
C ILE A 15 -10.48 3.73 3.68
N ASP A 16 -11.10 2.57 3.45
CA ASP A 16 -11.09 1.46 4.41
C ASP A 16 -9.64 0.92 4.61
N ASP A 17 -9.20 0.78 5.85
CA ASP A 17 -7.87 0.27 6.18
C ASP A 17 -7.64 -1.18 5.71
N GLU A 18 -8.70 -1.99 5.56
CA GLU A 18 -8.60 -3.32 4.98
C GLU A 18 -8.26 -3.33 3.49
N LEU A 19 -8.44 -2.17 2.82
CA LEU A 19 -8.13 -1.97 1.41
C LEU A 19 -6.77 -1.29 1.19
N LYS A 20 -6.00 -1.06 2.26
CA LYS A 20 -4.67 -0.43 2.16
C LYS A 20 -3.55 -1.44 2.39
N ALA A 21 -2.47 -1.27 1.63
CA ALA A 21 -1.15 -1.79 1.99
C ALA A 21 -0.19 -0.62 2.21
N ILE A 22 0.42 -0.57 3.40
CA ILE A 22 1.30 0.52 3.82
C ILE A 22 2.75 0.07 3.73
N TYR A 23 3.56 0.89 3.08
CA TYR A 23 5.02 0.75 3.03
C TYR A 23 5.67 2.07 3.37
N HIS A 24 6.93 2.03 3.78
CA HIS A 24 7.71 3.24 4.01
C HIS A 24 9.08 3.14 3.33
N GLY A 25 9.53 4.27 2.81
CA GLY A 25 10.94 4.51 2.50
C GLY A 25 11.62 5.21 3.67
N GLN A 26 12.79 5.79 3.40
CA GLN A 26 13.51 6.60 4.38
C GLN A 26 12.75 7.90 4.73
N GLU A 27 12.07 8.49 3.75
CA GLU A 27 11.41 9.81 3.89
C GLU A 27 9.95 9.80 3.40
N THR A 28 9.40 8.64 3.06
CA THR A 28 8.07 8.53 2.45
C THR A 28 7.27 7.41 3.08
N VAL A 29 5.95 7.58 3.14
CA VAL A 29 5.00 6.50 3.34
C VAL A 29 4.25 6.33 2.02
N CYS A 30 4.23 5.11 1.49
CA CYS A 30 3.51 4.74 0.28
C CYS A 30 2.28 3.94 0.70
N ILE A 31 1.11 4.31 0.17
CA ILE A 31 -0.15 3.63 0.43
C ILE A 31 -0.67 3.11 -0.91
N TRP A 32 -0.76 1.79 -1.02
CA TRP A 32 -1.44 1.14 -2.14
C TRP A 32 -2.87 0.89 -1.75
N VAL A 33 -3.80 1.21 -2.64
CA VAL A 33 -5.25 1.11 -2.40
C VAL A 33 -5.83 0.08 -3.35
N PHE A 34 -6.61 -0.84 -2.81
CA PHE A 34 -7.18 -1.97 -3.56
C PHE A 34 -8.70 -1.89 -3.60
N ARG A 35 -9.29 -2.54 -4.62
CA ARG A 35 -10.76 -2.64 -4.74
C ARG A 35 -11.35 -3.62 -3.74
N THR A 36 -10.60 -4.68 -3.43
CA THR A 36 -11.03 -5.75 -2.52
C THR A 36 -9.93 -6.11 -1.55
N ARG A 37 -10.32 -6.67 -0.40
CA ARG A 37 -9.38 -7.18 0.60
C ARG A 37 -8.60 -8.39 0.08
N GLU A 38 -9.23 -9.20 -0.76
CA GLU A 38 -8.64 -10.35 -1.42
C GLU A 38 -7.49 -9.92 -2.34
N ASP A 39 -7.69 -8.87 -3.14
CA ASP A 39 -6.64 -8.30 -4.00
C ASP A 39 -5.49 -7.72 -3.18
N ARG A 40 -5.80 -6.98 -2.11
CA ARG A 40 -4.79 -6.47 -1.16
C ARG A 40 -3.94 -7.61 -0.63
N ASN A 41 -4.57 -8.67 -0.14
CA ASN A 41 -3.87 -9.81 0.45
C ASN A 41 -3.00 -10.54 -0.58
N ARG A 42 -3.55 -10.79 -1.79
CA ARG A 42 -2.81 -11.44 -2.87
C ARG A 42 -1.57 -10.64 -3.27
N PHE A 43 -1.71 -9.33 -3.42
CA PHE A 43 -0.58 -8.44 -3.71
C PHE A 43 0.52 -8.53 -2.64
N MET A 44 0.15 -8.58 -1.36
CA MET A 44 1.13 -8.73 -0.27
C MET A 44 1.91 -10.03 -0.38
N ASP A 45 1.23 -11.14 -0.68
CA ASP A 45 1.83 -12.47 -0.79
C ASP A 45 2.71 -12.62 -2.03
N GLU A 46 2.24 -12.15 -3.20
CA GLU A 46 2.93 -12.31 -4.48
C GLU A 46 4.17 -11.42 -4.60
N THR A 47 4.20 -10.30 -3.89
CA THR A 47 5.28 -9.33 -4.01
C THR A 47 6.35 -9.49 -2.91
N VAL A 48 6.29 -10.54 -2.09
CA VAL A 48 7.30 -10.79 -1.05
C VAL A 48 8.70 -10.84 -1.66
N GLY A 49 9.64 -10.11 -1.06
CA GLY A 49 11.04 -10.03 -1.52
C GLY A 49 11.30 -9.08 -2.69
N MET A 50 10.27 -8.55 -3.35
CA MET A 50 10.46 -7.57 -4.42
C MET A 50 10.99 -6.24 -3.91
N LEU A 51 11.83 -5.59 -4.71
CA LEU A 51 12.22 -4.20 -4.49
C LEU A 51 11.03 -3.26 -4.74
N LYS A 52 11.09 -2.05 -4.17
CA LYS A 52 10.01 -1.05 -4.26
C LYS A 52 9.53 -0.84 -5.71
N ASN A 53 10.48 -0.64 -6.63
CA ASN A 53 10.21 -0.40 -8.05
C ASN A 53 9.61 -1.61 -8.77
N GLU A 54 9.99 -2.83 -8.40
CA GLU A 54 9.42 -4.06 -8.96
C GLU A 54 7.98 -4.24 -8.47
N ARG A 55 7.76 -4.01 -7.17
CA ARG A 55 6.43 -4.05 -6.55
C ARG A 55 5.50 -2.98 -7.13
N GLU A 56 6.01 -1.77 -7.38
CA GLU A 56 5.26 -0.69 -8.01
C GLU A 56 4.81 -1.04 -9.43
N LYS A 57 5.72 -1.58 -10.25
CA LYS A 57 5.35 -2.09 -11.58
C LYS A 57 4.34 -3.23 -11.52
N TYR A 58 4.46 -4.11 -10.52
CA TYR A 58 3.51 -5.19 -10.30
C TYR A 58 2.12 -4.64 -10.00
N PHE A 59 2.02 -3.66 -9.10
CA PHE A 59 0.75 -3.02 -8.80
C PHE A 59 0.10 -2.40 -10.04
N GLU A 60 0.86 -1.60 -10.80
CA GLU A 60 0.36 -0.94 -12.01
C GLU A 60 -0.14 -1.92 -13.07
N SER A 61 0.47 -3.10 -13.15
CA SER A 61 0.11 -4.12 -14.15
C SER A 61 -1.19 -4.87 -13.83
N PHE A 62 -1.56 -4.97 -12.55
CA PHE A 62 -2.64 -5.87 -12.10
C PHE A 62 -3.77 -5.18 -11.33
N TYR A 63 -3.53 -4.02 -10.71
CA TYR A 63 -4.44 -3.41 -9.74
C TYR A 63 -4.76 -1.91 -9.97
N SER A 64 -3.99 -1.20 -10.81
CA SER A 64 -4.29 0.19 -11.22
C SER A 64 -5.50 0.33 -12.15
#